data_AF-A0A7C5IK12-F1
#
_entry.id   AF-A0A7C5IK12-F1
#
_cell.length_a   1.000
_cell.length_b   1.000
_cell.length_c   1.000
_cell.angle_alpha   90.00
_cell.angle_beta   90.00
_cell.angle_gamma   90.00
#
_symmetry.space_group_name_H-M   'P 1'
#
loop_
_entity.id
_entity.type
_entity.pdbx_description
1 polymer ?
#
loop_
_entity_poly.entity_id
_entity_poly.type
_entity_poly.pdbx_seq_one_letter_code
_entity_poly.pdbx_strand_id
1 'polypeptide(L)'
;MSEYKKKFRWRYFIDKPFQIRFILRFSILIIFGFAVSFGIMAVYNITRYKEPLYFKAKQLTPEEWKNVDPNNPATFIDFSKPLNIFQIYSMPLIYISVLYIVLIAVFGLFISHKMAGPVYRIKKTLKEAADGKIDIKDLKFRLRKNDELQDLVEALNYFIEKVSKK
;
A
#
# COMPACT_ATOMS: atom_id res chain seq x y z
N MET A 1 32.81 -21.26 28.52
CA MET A 1 32.05 -21.37 27.26
C MET A 1 31.11 -20.16 27.19
N SER A 2 31.53 -19.03 26.59
CA SER A 2 30.70 -17.82 26.56
C SER A 2 29.68 -17.89 25.43
N GLU A 3 28.41 -17.90 25.79
CA GLU A 3 27.27 -17.92 24.89
C GLU A 3 27.23 -16.63 24.04
N TYR A 4 27.55 -16.75 22.75
CA TYR A 4 27.58 -15.62 21.82
C TYR A 4 26.14 -15.23 21.46
N LYS A 5 25.54 -14.30 22.22
CA LYS A 5 24.19 -13.79 21.97
C LYS A 5 24.15 -13.03 20.63
N LYS A 6 23.60 -13.66 19.58
CA LYS A 6 23.40 -13.04 18.26
C LYS A 6 22.53 -11.78 18.41
N LYS A 7 23.14 -10.60 18.33
CA LYS A 7 22.44 -9.31 18.33
C LYS A 7 21.61 -9.21 17.05
N PHE A 8 20.29 -9.35 17.16
CA PHE A 8 19.37 -9.23 16.04
C PHE A 8 19.36 -7.79 15.53
N ARG A 9 20.06 -7.51 14.43
CA ARG A 9 20.16 -6.17 13.84
C ARG A 9 19.02 -5.98 12.84
N TRP A 10 17.91 -5.39 13.29
CA TRP A 10 16.84 -4.91 12.40
C TRP A 10 17.35 -3.76 11.54
N ARG A 11 17.94 -4.06 10.38
CA ARG A 11 18.36 -3.07 9.39
C ARG A 11 17.57 -3.28 8.11
N TYR A 12 16.28 -2.92 8.15
CA TYR A 12 15.35 -3.03 7.03
C TYR A 12 15.78 -2.20 5.81
N PHE A 13 16.48 -1.08 6.05
CA PHE A 13 17.08 -0.28 5.00
C PHE A 13 18.43 -0.85 4.56
N ILE A 14 18.42 -1.63 3.47
CA ILE A 14 19.65 -2.15 2.83
C ILE A 14 20.10 -1.19 1.72
N ASP A 15 19.17 -0.81 0.83
CA ASP A 15 19.40 0.12 -0.27
C ASP A 15 18.33 1.24 -0.20
N LYS A 16 18.60 2.24 0.66
CA LYS A 16 17.71 3.39 0.88
C LYS A 16 17.23 4.04 -0.42
N PRO A 17 18.10 4.39 -1.38
CA PRO A 17 17.64 5.08 -2.59
C PRO A 17 16.76 4.18 -3.48
N PHE A 18 17.02 2.88 -3.57
CA PHE A 18 16.09 1.97 -4.27
C PHE A 18 14.74 1.86 -3.56
N GLN A 19 14.75 1.60 -2.25
CA GLN A 19 13.53 1.35 -1.48
C GLN A 19 12.63 2.59 -1.43
N ILE A 20 13.21 3.79 -1.26
CA ILE A 20 12.46 5.05 -1.28
C ILE A 20 11.85 5.30 -2.65
N ARG A 21 12.60 5.12 -3.75
CA ARG A 21 12.05 5.29 -5.11
C ARG A 21 10.93 4.30 -5.38
N PHE A 22 11.08 3.06 -4.92
CA PHE A 22 10.04 2.04 -5.05
C PHE A 22 8.78 2.46 -4.32
N ILE A 23 8.87 2.74 -3.01
CA ILE A 23 7.73 3.15 -2.19
C ILE A 23 7.06 4.40 -2.77
N LEU A 24 7.82 5.44 -3.12
CA LEU A 24 7.26 6.67 -3.68
C LEU A 24 6.46 6.44 -4.96
N ARG A 25 6.94 5.60 -5.88
CA ARG A 25 6.23 5.30 -7.13
C ARG A 25 4.85 4.68 -6.87
N PHE A 26 4.76 3.72 -5.95
CA PHE A 26 3.47 3.10 -5.58
C PHE A 26 2.58 4.04 -4.76
N SER A 27 3.17 4.85 -3.87
CA SER A 27 2.42 5.85 -3.11
C SER A 27 1.78 6.90 -4.03
N ILE A 28 2.48 7.37 -5.06
CA ILE A 28 1.95 8.37 -6.01
C ILE A 28 0.70 7.83 -6.73
N LEU A 29 0.72 6.58 -7.19
CA LEU A 29 -0.44 5.97 -7.87
C LEU A 29 -1.68 5.94 -6.98
N ILE A 30 -1.49 5.68 -5.69
CA ILE A 30 -2.60 5.52 -4.75
C ILE A 30 -3.10 6.88 -4.25
N ILE A 31 -2.20 7.83 -4.01
CA ILE A 31 -2.57 9.23 -3.73
C ILE A 31 -3.38 9.79 -4.91
N PHE A 32 -2.98 9.49 -6.15
CA PHE A 32 -3.74 9.86 -7.33
C PHE A 32 -5.14 9.22 -7.33
N GLY A 33 -5.24 7.94 -6.99
CA GLY A 33 -6.53 7.26 -6.81
C GLY A 33 -7.44 7.96 -5.80
N PHE A 34 -6.90 8.33 -4.63
CA PHE A 34 -7.66 9.10 -3.64
C PHE A 34 -8.06 10.47 -4.16
N ALA A 35 -7.16 11.21 -4.80
CA ALA A 35 -7.47 12.51 -5.39
C ALA A 35 -8.62 12.41 -6.42
N VAL A 36 -8.63 11.36 -7.25
CA VAL A 36 -9.73 11.08 -8.17
C VAL A 36 -11.03 10.78 -7.43
N SER A 37 -10.99 9.94 -6.38
CA SER A 37 -12.17 9.64 -5.56
C SER A 37 -12.75 10.91 -4.90
N PHE A 38 -11.90 11.76 -4.32
CA PHE A 38 -12.31 13.05 -3.76
C PHE A 38 -12.86 13.99 -4.84
N GLY A 39 -12.25 14.01 -6.03
CA GLY A 39 -12.72 14.80 -7.17
C GLY A 39 -14.11 14.38 -7.65
N ILE A 40 -14.35 13.08 -7.84
CA ILE A 40 -15.66 12.53 -8.21
C ILE A 40 -16.71 12.89 -7.15
N MET A 41 -16.34 12.75 -5.87
CA MET A 41 -17.22 13.06 -4.76
C MET A 41 -17.55 14.55 -4.66
N ALA A 42 -16.58 15.43 -4.92
CA ALA A 42 -16.80 16.88 -4.97
C ALA A 42 -17.70 17.26 -6.16
N VAL A 43 -17.46 16.70 -7.34
CA VAL A 43 -18.34 16.88 -8.51
C VAL A 43 -19.74 16.40 -8.19
N TYR A 44 -19.89 15.23 -7.56
CA TYR A 44 -21.19 14.71 -7.14
C TYR A 44 -21.89 15.63 -6.14
N ASN A 45 -21.16 16.22 -5.18
CA ASN A 45 -21.73 17.16 -4.22
C ASN A 45 -22.21 18.46 -4.88
N ILE A 46 -21.47 18.96 -5.88
CA ILE A 46 -21.82 20.20 -6.59
C ILE A 46 -22.95 19.96 -7.62
N THR A 47 -23.00 18.77 -8.22
CA THR A 47 -24.01 18.39 -9.24
C THR A 47 -25.28 17.81 -8.64
N ARG A 48 -25.25 17.26 -7.42
CA ARG A 48 -26.46 16.81 -6.71
C ARG A 48 -27.31 18.00 -6.28
N TYR A 49 -28.60 17.86 -6.58
CA TYR A 49 -29.68 18.77 -6.29
C TYR A 49 -29.68 19.27 -4.84
N LYS A 50 -30.01 20.56 -4.69
CA LYS A 50 -30.30 21.31 -3.45
C LYS A 50 -31.52 20.78 -2.66
N GLU A 51 -31.97 19.56 -2.94
CA GLU A 51 -33.14 18.94 -2.33
C GLU A 51 -32.66 18.09 -1.14
N PRO A 52 -33.08 18.42 0.10
CA PRO A 52 -32.86 17.55 1.25
C PRO A 52 -33.35 16.14 0.93
N LEU A 53 -32.66 15.10 1.42
CA LEU A 53 -33.26 13.77 1.50
C LEU A 53 -34.46 13.86 2.45
N TYR A 54 -35.64 14.16 1.92
CA TYR A 54 -36.88 13.99 2.64
C TYR A 54 -37.13 12.48 2.73
N PHE A 55 -36.67 11.85 3.79
CA PHE A 55 -37.33 10.64 4.25
C PHE A 55 -38.77 11.05 4.52
N LYS A 56 -39.71 10.51 3.72
CA LYS A 56 -41.13 10.68 3.97
C LYS A 56 -41.38 9.98 5.31
N ALA A 57 -41.28 10.73 6.41
CA ALA A 57 -41.48 10.20 7.74
C ALA A 57 -42.82 9.47 7.72
N LYS A 58 -42.85 8.26 8.28
CA LYS A 58 -44.10 7.52 8.49
C LYS A 58 -45.08 8.52 9.10
N GLN A 59 -46.19 8.83 8.41
CA GLN A 59 -47.15 9.79 8.93
C GLN A 59 -47.75 9.20 10.19
N LEU A 60 -47.26 9.64 11.35
CA LEU A 60 -47.77 9.24 12.65
C LEU A 60 -49.13 9.90 12.84
N THR A 61 -50.08 9.13 13.37
CA THR A 61 -51.39 9.65 13.76
C THR A 61 -51.25 10.64 14.93
N PRO A 62 -52.22 11.55 15.14
CA PRO A 62 -52.16 12.52 16.24
C PRO A 62 -51.99 11.91 17.64
N GLU A 63 -52.46 10.67 17.84
CA GLU A 63 -52.33 9.94 19.10
C GLU A 63 -50.93 9.36 19.29
N GLU A 64 -50.32 8.83 18.22
CA GLU A 64 -48.94 8.35 18.24
C GLU A 64 -47.95 9.49 18.49
N TRP A 65 -48.22 10.69 17.95
CA TRP A 65 -47.42 11.90 18.18
C TRP A 65 -47.28 12.30 19.65
N LYS A 66 -48.31 12.04 20.48
CA LYS A 66 -48.28 12.38 21.90
C LYS A 66 -47.32 11.53 22.72
N ASN A 67 -46.98 10.35 22.22
CA ASN A 67 -46.13 9.37 22.90
C ASN A 67 -44.72 9.30 22.31
N VAL A 68 -44.36 10.19 21.39
CA VAL A 68 -43.03 10.21 20.78
C VAL A 68 -42.05 10.84 21.77
N ASP A 69 -40.99 10.11 22.11
CA ASP A 69 -39.87 10.66 22.87
C ASP A 69 -39.04 11.62 21.99
N PRO A 70 -39.01 12.94 22.28
CA PRO A 70 -38.25 13.93 21.52
C PRO A 70 -36.74 13.68 21.49
N ASN A 71 -36.22 12.94 22.47
CA ASN A 71 -34.80 12.69 22.60
C ASN A 71 -34.38 11.35 21.97
N ASN A 72 -35.33 10.60 21.41
CA ASN A 72 -35.04 9.35 20.74
C ASN A 72 -34.61 9.61 19.28
N PRO A 73 -33.35 9.35 18.91
CA PRO A 73 -32.82 9.61 17.56
C PRO A 73 -33.44 8.73 16.48
N ALA A 74 -34.19 7.69 16.85
CA ALA A 74 -34.96 6.87 15.91
C ALA A 74 -36.31 7.49 15.52
N THR A 75 -36.76 8.53 16.22
CA THR A 75 -38.11 9.13 16.05
C THR A 75 -38.07 10.58 15.57
N PHE A 76 -36.99 11.32 15.83
CA PHE A 76 -36.77 12.66 15.30
C PHE A 76 -35.45 12.74 14.53
N ILE A 77 -35.55 13.01 13.22
CA ILE A 77 -34.41 13.44 12.41
C ILE A 77 -34.48 14.96 12.33
N ASP A 78 -33.45 15.65 12.80
CA ASP A 78 -33.36 17.11 12.74
C ASP A 78 -33.19 17.58 11.29
N PHE A 79 -34.32 17.87 10.62
CA PHE A 79 -34.38 18.36 9.24
C PHE A 79 -33.89 19.80 9.08
N SER A 80 -33.54 20.50 10.17
CA SER A 80 -32.97 21.86 10.09
C SER A 80 -31.53 21.85 9.59
N LYS A 81 -30.85 20.70 9.67
CA LYS A 81 -29.49 20.51 9.16
C LYS A 81 -29.56 19.75 7.84
N PRO A 82 -29.26 20.38 6.69
CA PRO A 82 -29.20 19.66 5.43
C PRO A 82 -28.15 18.56 5.55
N LEU A 83 -28.58 17.32 5.32
CA LEU A 83 -27.70 16.16 5.43
C LEU A 83 -26.68 16.20 4.29
N ASN A 84 -25.50 16.73 4.56
CA ASN A 84 -24.46 16.85 3.54
C ASN A 84 -23.80 15.48 3.36
N ILE A 85 -24.27 14.73 2.36
CA ILE A 85 -23.73 13.43 1.94
C ILE A 85 -22.20 13.48 1.77
N PHE A 86 -21.67 14.62 1.32
CA PHE A 86 -20.22 14.82 1.22
C PHE A 86 -19.53 14.78 2.58
N GLN A 87 -20.10 15.42 3.59
CA GLN A 87 -19.55 15.43 4.94
C GLN A 87 -19.63 14.05 5.59
N ILE A 88 -20.69 13.28 5.30
CA ILE A 88 -20.86 11.92 5.82
C ILE A 88 -19.81 10.96 5.25
N TYR A 89 -19.58 10.97 3.93
CA TYR A 89 -18.67 10.01 3.31
C TYR A 89 -17.20 10.44 3.34
N SER A 90 -16.91 11.73 3.54
CA SER A 90 -15.53 12.24 3.49
C SER A 90 -14.69 11.73 4.66
N MET A 91 -15.25 11.67 5.87
CA MET A 91 -14.55 11.19 7.05
C MET A 91 -14.13 9.70 6.93
N PRO A 92 -15.04 8.75 6.62
CA PRO A 92 -14.66 7.37 6.34
C PRO A 92 -13.63 7.25 5.22
N LEU A 93 -13.75 8.05 4.15
CA LEU A 93 -12.81 8.03 3.04
C LEU A 93 -11.41 8.48 3.48
N ILE A 94 -11.29 9.53 4.31
CA ILE A 94 -10.01 9.97 4.87
C ILE A 94 -9.41 8.86 5.74
N TYR A 95 -10.18 8.25 6.64
CA TYR A 95 -9.68 7.17 7.51
C TYR A 95 -9.17 5.98 6.70
N ILE A 96 -9.94 5.55 5.69
CA ILE A 96 -9.52 4.50 4.75
C ILE A 96 -8.27 4.91 3.96
N SER A 97 -8.19 6.17 3.52
CA SER A 97 -7.04 6.66 2.76
C SER A 97 -5.75 6.61 3.57
N VAL A 98 -5.80 7.10 4.81
CA VAL A 98 -4.66 7.06 5.74
C VAL A 98 -4.26 5.61 6.04
N LEU A 99 -5.23 4.73 6.30
CA LEU A 99 -4.97 3.30 6.52
C LEU A 99 -4.24 2.69 5.34
N TYR A 100 -4.72 2.92 4.12
CA TYR A 100 -4.07 2.41 2.91
C TYR A 100 -2.65 2.96 2.74
N ILE A 101 -2.43 4.27 2.95
CA ILE A 101 -1.09 4.88 2.88
C ILE A 101 -0.12 4.16 3.83
N VAL A 102 -0.54 3.88 5.07
CA VAL A 102 0.26 3.14 6.05
C VAL A 102 0.53 1.72 5.57
N LEU A 103 -0.49 1.00 5.09
CA LEU A 103 -0.33 -0.37 4.58
C LEU A 103 0.67 -0.42 3.41
N ILE A 104 0.57 0.50 2.45
CA ILE A 104 1.48 0.56 1.29
C ILE A 104 2.91 0.86 1.73
N ALA A 105 3.10 1.77 2.69
CA ALA A 105 4.42 2.06 3.22
C ALA A 105 5.04 0.80 3.86
N VAL A 106 4.25 0.06 4.64
CA VAL A 106 4.68 -1.21 5.25
C VAL A 106 4.98 -2.27 4.19
N PHE A 107 4.03 -2.58 3.31
CA PHE A 107 4.21 -3.58 2.25
C PHE A 107 5.33 -3.22 1.28
N GLY A 108 5.44 -1.95 0.89
CA GLY A 108 6.50 -1.44 0.03
C GLY A 108 7.88 -1.58 0.67
N LEU A 109 8.00 -1.39 1.99
CA LEU A 109 9.23 -1.68 2.73
C LEU A 109 9.58 -3.17 2.65
N PHE A 110 8.62 -4.06 2.91
CA PHE A 110 8.84 -5.51 2.89
C PHE A 110 9.22 -6.04 1.50
N ILE A 111 8.47 -5.65 0.45
CA ILE A 111 8.72 -6.06 -0.93
C ILE A 111 10.06 -5.51 -1.41
N SER A 112 10.31 -4.21 -1.22
CA SER A 112 11.56 -3.61 -1.69
C SER A 112 12.78 -4.21 -0.99
N HIS A 113 12.66 -4.64 0.27
CA HIS A 113 13.72 -5.35 0.98
C HIS A 113 14.03 -6.72 0.35
N LYS A 114 13.00 -7.49 -0.01
CA LYS A 114 13.14 -8.77 -0.69
C LYS A 114 13.77 -8.65 -2.08
N MET A 115 13.65 -7.50 -2.75
CA MET A 115 14.27 -7.26 -4.05
C MET A 115 15.69 -6.68 -3.94
N ALA A 116 15.91 -5.71 -3.06
CA ALA A 116 17.16 -4.96 -2.97
C ALA A 116 18.37 -5.85 -2.66
N GLY A 117 18.23 -6.78 -1.71
CA GLY A 117 19.31 -7.68 -1.32
C GLY A 117 19.79 -8.60 -2.45
N PRO A 118 18.88 -9.32 -3.13
CA PRO A 118 19.19 -10.08 -4.34
C PRO A 118 19.81 -9.27 -5.47
N VAL A 119 19.22 -8.13 -5.83
CA VAL A 119 19.74 -7.26 -6.90
C VAL A 119 21.15 -6.80 -6.60
N TYR A 120 21.40 -6.34 -5.37
CA TYR A 120 22.73 -5.89 -4.95
C TYR A 120 23.76 -7.02 -5.07
N ARG A 121 23.43 -8.22 -4.60
CA ARG A 121 24.32 -9.39 -4.69
C ARG A 121 24.64 -9.75 -6.15
N ILE A 122 23.63 -9.84 -7.01
CA ILE A 122 23.82 -10.14 -8.43
C ILE A 122 24.73 -9.09 -9.09
N LYS A 123 24.44 -7.80 -8.89
CA LYS A 123 25.24 -6.70 -9.45
C LYS A 123 26.68 -6.74 -8.98
N LYS A 124 26.90 -6.99 -7.68
CA LYS A 124 28.24 -7.07 -7.10
C LYS A 124 29.02 -8.24 -7.71
N THR A 125 28.44 -9.43 -7.75
CA THR A 125 29.09 -10.64 -8.28
C THR A 125 29.39 -10.51 -9.77
N LEU A 126 28.48 -9.94 -10.57
CA LEU A 126 28.75 -9.63 -11.98
C LEU A 126 29.94 -8.68 -12.15
N LYS A 127 30.03 -7.64 -11.32
CA LYS A 127 31.14 -6.68 -11.38
C LYS A 127 32.47 -7.33 -10.97
N GLU A 128 32.48 -8.15 -9.92
CA GLU A 128 33.68 -8.88 -9.49
C GLU A 128 34.17 -9.86 -10.55
N ALA A 129 33.27 -10.55 -11.25
CA ALA A 129 33.62 -11.39 -12.39
C ALA A 129 34.17 -10.59 -13.58
N ALA A 130 33.53 -9.46 -13.91
CA ALA A 130 34.00 -8.56 -14.98
C ALA A 130 35.38 -7.95 -14.68
N ASP A 131 35.67 -7.69 -13.40
CA ASP A 131 36.98 -7.22 -12.94
C ASP A 131 38.04 -8.35 -12.89
N GLY A 132 37.71 -9.58 -13.31
CA GLY A 132 38.62 -10.73 -13.31
C GLY A 132 38.91 -11.32 -11.92
N LYS A 133 38.17 -10.90 -10.88
CA LYS A 133 38.35 -11.42 -9.51
C LYS A 133 37.72 -12.80 -9.30
N ILE A 134 36.82 -13.18 -10.20
CA ILE A 134 36.12 -14.47 -10.20
C ILE A 134 36.22 -15.02 -11.61
N ASP A 135 36.78 -16.21 -11.77
CA ASP A 135 36.77 -16.91 -13.05
C ASP A 135 35.33 -17.28 -13.43
N ILE A 136 35.00 -17.15 -14.72
CA ILE A 136 33.70 -17.53 -15.27
C ILE A 136 33.37 -18.99 -14.94
N LYS A 137 34.36 -19.88 -14.89
CA LYS A 137 34.17 -21.30 -14.57
C LYS A 137 33.65 -21.53 -13.14
N ASP A 138 33.99 -20.65 -12.21
CA ASP A 138 33.60 -20.74 -10.80
C ASP A 138 32.41 -19.83 -10.46
N LEU A 139 31.91 -19.06 -11.43
CA LEU A 139 30.83 -18.12 -11.23
C LEU A 139 29.48 -18.84 -11.06
N LYS A 140 28.88 -18.74 -9.88
CA LYS A 140 27.54 -19.28 -9.61
C LYS A 140 26.72 -18.34 -8.75
N PHE A 141 25.56 -17.92 -9.26
CA PHE A 141 24.60 -17.13 -8.51
C PHE A 141 23.73 -18.01 -7.63
N ARG A 142 23.52 -17.62 -6.37
CA ARG A 142 22.59 -18.27 -5.44
C ARG A 142 21.84 -17.22 -4.61
N LEU A 143 20.54 -17.40 -4.47
CA LEU A 143 19.67 -16.57 -3.64
C LEU A 143 18.99 -17.42 -2.56
N ARG A 144 18.38 -16.77 -1.56
CA ARG A 144 17.61 -17.46 -0.52
C ARG A 144 16.26 -17.89 -1.10
N LYS A 145 15.70 -19.02 -0.66
CA LYS A 145 14.45 -19.59 -1.20
C LYS A 145 13.28 -18.59 -1.37
N ASN A 146 13.18 -17.59 -0.50
CA ASN A 146 12.08 -16.61 -0.50
C ASN A 146 12.44 -15.25 -1.15
N ASP A 147 13.59 -15.17 -1.83
CA ASP A 147 14.01 -14.01 -2.61
C ASP A 147 13.30 -14.03 -3.98
N GLU A 148 12.80 -12.88 -4.45
CA GLU A 148 11.92 -12.78 -5.64
C GLU A 148 12.64 -13.01 -7.00
N LEU A 149 13.97 -13.06 -7.04
CA LEU A 149 14.76 -13.10 -8.28
C LEU A 149 15.36 -14.50 -8.59
N GLN A 150 14.69 -15.58 -8.18
CA GLN A 150 15.17 -16.95 -8.44
C GLN A 150 15.31 -17.22 -9.93
N ASP A 151 14.28 -16.91 -10.72
CA ASP A 151 14.25 -17.19 -12.17
C ASP A 151 15.37 -16.46 -12.91
N LEU A 152 15.69 -15.23 -12.49
CA LEU A 152 16.82 -14.48 -13.03
C LEU A 152 18.15 -15.18 -12.72
N VAL A 153 18.30 -15.70 -11.50
CA VAL A 153 19.51 -16.43 -11.09
C VAL A 153 19.65 -17.76 -11.82
N GLU A 154 18.55 -18.46 -12.07
CA GLU A 154 18.55 -19.66 -12.89
C GLU A 154 18.99 -19.35 -14.32
N ALA A 155 18.41 -18.32 -14.95
CA ALA A 155 18.81 -17.87 -16.28
C ALA A 155 20.28 -17.45 -16.35
N LEU A 156 20.79 -16.73 -15.34
CA LEU A 156 22.20 -16.33 -15.26
C LEU A 156 23.13 -17.54 -15.14
N ASN A 157 22.79 -18.52 -14.30
CA ASN A 157 23.59 -19.73 -14.16
C ASN A 157 23.60 -20.57 -15.44
N TYR A 158 22.45 -20.68 -16.11
CA TYR A 158 22.36 -21.35 -17.40
C TYR A 158 23.22 -20.67 -18.47
N PHE A 159 23.19 -19.34 -18.53
CA PHE A 159 24.05 -18.56 -19.43
C PHE A 159 25.54 -18.85 -19.17
N ILE A 160 25.98 -18.79 -17.92
CA ILE A 160 27.38 -19.06 -17.54
C ILE A 160 27.78 -20.47 -17.97
N GLU A 161 26.93 -21.47 -17.70
CA GLU A 161 27.21 -22.86 -18.07
C GLU A 161 27.42 -23.02 -19.59
N LYS A 162 26.64 -22.31 -20.41
CA LYS A 162 26.79 -22.35 -21.87
C LYS A 162 28.04 -21.62 -22.36
N VAL A 163 28.40 -20.52 -21.73
CA VAL A 163 29.60 -19.75 -22.07
C VAL A 163 30.87 -20.45 -21.61
N SER A 164 30.86 -21.09 -20.44
CA SER A 164 32.03 -21.78 -19.88
C SER A 164 32.35 -23.11 -20.56
N LYS A 165 31.39 -23.71 -21.27
CA LYS A 165 31.56 -24.94 -22.05
C LYS A 165 32.11 -24.71 -23.45
N LYS A 166 32.23 -23.45 -23.88
CA LYS A 166 32.76 -23.05 -25.17
C LYS A 166 34.22 -22.64 -25.04
#